data_AF-A0A9D4RCN9-F1
#
_entry.id   AF-A0A9D4RCN9-F1
#
_cell.length_a   1.000
_cell.length_b   1.000
_cell.length_c   1.000
_cell.angle_alpha   90.00
_cell.angle_beta   90.00
_cell.angle_gamma   90.00
#
_symmetry.space_group_name_H-M   'P 1'
#
loop_
_entity.id
_entity.type
_entity.pdbx_description
1 polymer ?
#
loop_
_entity_poly.entity_id
_entity_poly.type
_entity_poly.pdbx_seq_one_letter_code
_entity_poly.pdbx_strand_id
1 'polypeptide(L)'
;MGTGASSYSPPPTPLRSSLCALRTSAPKDGDLSSIDRSNHLTRTDNHVGPVIIKNCMEEYQHVVDSSEPIVLGCLADRLPKHPLIKGEYFLVRDHELADGDSPKSIGLLQAKSWAPVYWCGQPTARELSSIVKALENESYSEILLFNMREEPVLFLNLADDFVPYTIKPRHNLRDCVLTGRVMKEADLFEATIRHNVIALATNKDDNQFYFYNDTTSLIGEPHVYPVQFEDNLLVSEEVYSRLAFSNPKLRYRRLCFPLYAAPPDLEVDHFISIAQDSPLFTRDNGQPAMLFTCENEAGRANVGAVMGYLLLTHRDMEANQRRPSSVTSRLNRLSIDQMQEQGFFWAVQKLVAAIKDGLNIKHQVDMAIDNCCTSLNIRTVIYETKKAMEALPEQQPLNPSAIEEKYTLCCDYLSRYMFLICFNAYLADQYEVHFRLGFSKWMSRHPELNHIRCIMALPVYNTSLSLLSSGRHCL
;
A
#
# COMPACT_ATOMS: atom_id res chain seq x y z
N MET A 1 55.86 16.61 31.71
CA MET A 1 56.26 15.20 31.90
C MET A 1 55.02 14.40 32.22
N GLY A 2 54.81 13.26 31.54
CA GLY A 2 53.84 12.23 31.96
C GLY A 2 52.55 12.16 31.13
N THR A 3 52.59 11.29 30.12
CA THR A 3 51.49 10.77 29.29
C THR A 3 50.58 9.81 30.05
N GLY A 4 49.30 9.73 29.67
CA GLY A 4 48.37 8.69 30.10
C GLY A 4 47.26 8.46 29.07
N ALA A 5 47.53 7.62 28.08
CA ALA A 5 46.54 7.12 27.12
C ALA A 5 45.76 5.98 27.77
N SER A 6 44.43 6.00 27.67
CA SER A 6 43.54 4.88 27.99
C SER A 6 42.85 4.42 26.72
N SER A 7 43.27 3.25 26.26
CA SER A 7 42.66 2.44 25.22
C SER A 7 41.50 1.63 25.80
N TYR A 8 40.29 1.78 25.25
CA TYR A 8 39.17 0.85 25.46
C TYR A 8 38.77 0.21 24.13
N SER A 9 39.03 -1.09 24.01
CA SER A 9 38.59 -1.97 22.93
C SER A 9 37.14 -2.42 23.15
N PRO A 10 36.34 -2.65 22.08
CA PRO A 10 34.99 -3.19 22.20
C PRO A 10 35.00 -4.73 22.41
N PRO A 11 33.94 -5.30 23.03
CA PRO A 11 33.83 -6.75 23.28
C PRO A 11 33.38 -7.53 22.03
N PRO A 12 33.55 -8.87 22.01
CA PRO A 12 33.53 -9.68 20.80
C PRO A 12 32.13 -10.14 20.38
N THR A 13 31.92 -10.20 19.06
CA THR A 13 30.77 -10.79 18.38
C THR A 13 30.86 -12.33 18.38
N PRO A 14 29.79 -13.09 18.65
CA PRO A 14 29.75 -14.52 18.37
C PRO A 14 29.29 -14.82 16.93
N LEU A 15 30.19 -15.41 16.15
CA LEU A 15 29.91 -16.35 15.05
C LEU A 15 29.46 -17.70 15.70
N ARG A 16 28.67 -18.62 15.14
CA ARG A 16 28.31 -18.98 13.75
C ARG A 16 27.25 -20.11 13.77
N SER A 17 26.79 -20.45 12.56
CA SER A 17 26.28 -21.74 12.04
C SER A 17 24.79 -21.69 11.64
N SER A 18 24.39 -22.06 10.42
CA SER A 18 24.88 -23.15 9.56
C SER A 18 24.89 -22.79 8.07
N LEU A 19 26.03 -23.00 7.42
CA LEU A 19 26.18 -23.09 5.96
C LEU A 19 26.32 -24.57 5.62
N CYS A 20 25.43 -25.09 4.77
CA CYS A 20 25.62 -26.40 4.14
C CYS A 20 26.14 -26.20 2.72
N ALA A 21 27.18 -26.98 2.41
CA ALA A 21 28.10 -26.90 1.29
C ALA A 21 27.49 -26.90 -0.11
N LEU A 22 27.92 -25.95 -0.95
CA LEU A 22 27.98 -26.12 -2.41
C LEU A 22 29.38 -26.61 -2.77
N ARG A 23 29.45 -27.85 -3.28
CA ARG A 23 30.67 -28.45 -3.83
C ARG A 23 30.96 -27.83 -5.20
N THR A 24 32.14 -27.24 -5.32
CA THR A 24 32.78 -26.87 -6.59
C THR A 24 33.41 -28.09 -7.24
N SER A 25 33.00 -28.43 -8.46
CA SER A 25 33.75 -29.30 -9.38
C SER A 25 34.12 -28.48 -10.61
N ALA A 26 35.42 -28.24 -10.80
CA ALA A 26 35.97 -27.69 -12.03
C ALA A 26 35.89 -28.71 -13.18
N PRO A 27 35.76 -28.25 -14.43
CA PRO A 27 36.42 -28.92 -15.53
C PRO A 27 37.31 -27.99 -16.38
N LYS A 28 38.12 -28.66 -17.19
CA LYS A 28 39.36 -28.24 -17.86
C LYS A 28 39.12 -27.46 -19.16
N ASP A 29 40.20 -26.80 -19.59
CA ASP A 29 40.41 -26.19 -20.91
C ASP A 29 39.91 -27.02 -22.09
N GLY A 30 39.34 -26.34 -23.09
CA GLY A 30 39.05 -26.91 -24.41
C GLY A 30 38.23 -26.00 -25.35
N ASP A 31 38.95 -25.41 -26.31
CA ASP A 31 38.56 -24.98 -27.67
C ASP A 31 37.66 -23.76 -27.96
N LEU A 32 38.21 -22.93 -28.86
CA LEU A 32 37.59 -21.84 -29.59
C LEU A 32 36.51 -22.35 -30.55
N SER A 33 35.35 -21.68 -30.58
CA SER A 33 34.73 -21.07 -31.77
C SER A 33 33.21 -20.92 -31.61
N SER A 34 32.75 -19.67 -31.60
CA SER A 34 31.51 -19.17 -32.25
C SER A 34 31.12 -17.85 -31.59
N ILE A 35 31.37 -16.78 -32.32
CA ILE A 35 30.96 -15.41 -31.97
C ILE A 35 29.48 -15.31 -32.33
N ASP A 36 28.61 -15.18 -31.34
CA ASP A 36 27.23 -14.75 -31.54
C ASP A 36 27.08 -13.30 -31.05
N ARG A 37 26.86 -12.39 -31.99
CA ARG A 37 26.75 -10.95 -31.75
C ARG A 37 25.33 -10.65 -31.24
N SER A 38 25.15 -10.67 -29.93
CA SER A 38 24.04 -9.95 -29.30
C SER A 38 24.50 -8.52 -29.00
N ASN A 39 23.76 -7.53 -29.50
CA ASN A 39 24.06 -6.11 -29.35
C ASN A 39 23.89 -5.68 -27.88
N HIS A 40 24.96 -5.79 -27.10
CA HIS A 40 25.14 -5.02 -25.87
C HIS A 40 25.62 -3.61 -26.25
N LEU A 41 24.82 -2.57 -25.98
CA LEU A 41 25.36 -1.21 -25.98
C LEU A 41 26.29 -1.09 -24.77
N THR A 42 27.59 -1.15 -25.02
CA THR A 42 28.62 -0.70 -24.07
C THR A 42 29.16 0.61 -24.63
N ARG A 43 28.91 1.72 -23.95
CA ARG A 43 29.54 3.00 -24.29
C ARG A 43 30.71 3.20 -23.34
N THR A 44 31.92 2.98 -23.86
CA THR A 44 33.16 3.47 -23.23
C THR A 44 33.55 4.75 -23.93
N ASP A 45 33.61 5.87 -23.21
CA ASP A 45 34.48 7.01 -23.52
C ASP A 45 34.64 7.88 -22.27
N ASN A 46 35.56 7.47 -21.39
CA ASN A 46 36.06 8.29 -20.30
C ASN A 46 37.17 9.21 -20.82
N HIS A 47 36.88 10.49 -21.00
CA HIS A 47 37.90 11.53 -21.06
C HIS A 47 37.81 12.37 -19.79
N VAL A 48 38.63 12.02 -18.81
CA VAL A 48 38.83 12.79 -17.57
C VAL A 48 39.82 13.92 -17.88
N GLY A 49 39.36 15.17 -17.84
CA GLY A 49 40.22 16.35 -17.90
C GLY A 49 40.36 16.98 -16.50
N PRO A 50 41.57 17.26 -16.00
CA PRO A 50 41.72 17.94 -14.71
C PRO A 50 41.27 19.40 -14.82
N VAL A 51 40.32 19.81 -13.98
CA VAL A 51 39.95 21.22 -13.80
C VAL A 51 40.70 21.77 -12.59
N ILE A 52 41.69 22.62 -12.82
CA ILE A 52 42.39 23.34 -11.75
C ILE A 52 41.62 24.64 -11.48
N ILE A 53 40.91 24.71 -10.35
CA ILE A 53 40.39 25.97 -9.81
C ILE A 53 41.37 26.46 -8.74
N LYS A 54 41.75 27.75 -8.80
CA LYS A 54 42.63 28.41 -7.83
C LYS A 54 42.03 28.30 -6.43
N ASN A 55 42.48 27.31 -5.65
CA ASN A 55 42.57 27.27 -4.17
C ASN A 55 42.98 25.89 -3.60
N CYS A 56 43.57 24.98 -4.42
CA CYS A 56 44.26 23.77 -3.95
C CYS A 56 43.45 22.85 -3.01
N MET A 57 42.15 22.67 -3.26
CA MET A 57 41.42 21.52 -2.73
C MET A 57 41.19 20.52 -3.85
N GLU A 58 41.74 19.32 -3.70
CA GLU A 58 41.37 18.17 -4.53
C GLU A 58 39.98 17.68 -4.09
N GLU A 59 38.97 17.90 -4.92
CA GLU A 59 37.71 17.16 -4.80
C GLU A 59 37.75 15.96 -5.74
N TYR A 60 37.66 14.77 -5.17
CA TYR A 60 37.53 13.52 -5.92
C TYR A 60 36.05 13.32 -6.26
N GLN A 61 35.70 13.39 -7.54
CA GLN A 61 34.41 12.92 -7.99
C GLN A 61 34.43 11.39 -7.96
N HIS A 62 33.74 10.78 -6.98
CA HIS A 62 33.48 9.35 -6.98
C HIS A 62 32.51 9.04 -8.13
N VAL A 63 33.04 8.70 -9.31
CA VAL A 63 32.25 8.01 -10.33
C VAL A 63 32.09 6.57 -9.82
N VAL A 64 30.90 6.26 -9.32
CA VAL A 64 30.52 4.87 -9.05
C VAL A 64 30.33 4.20 -10.41
N ASP A 65 31.43 3.72 -10.99
CA ASP A 65 31.41 2.83 -12.15
C ASP A 65 30.96 1.44 -11.67
N SER A 66 29.66 1.32 -11.45
CA SER A 66 28.96 0.03 -11.50
C SER A 66 27.63 0.25 -12.20
N SER A 67 27.66 0.63 -13.48
CA SER A 67 26.45 0.59 -14.28
C SER A 67 26.09 -0.88 -14.48
N GLU A 68 25.15 -1.38 -13.67
CA GLU A 68 24.51 -2.66 -13.95
C GLU A 68 24.04 -2.65 -15.42
N PRO A 69 24.19 -3.78 -16.15
CA PRO A 69 23.79 -3.83 -17.54
C PRO A 69 22.30 -3.50 -17.67
N ILE A 70 21.95 -2.62 -18.62
CA ILE A 70 20.56 -2.27 -18.88
C ILE A 70 19.83 -3.53 -19.37
N VAL A 71 18.88 -4.00 -18.57
CA VAL A 71 18.00 -5.12 -18.93
C VAL A 71 16.84 -4.58 -19.75
N LEU A 72 16.57 -5.24 -20.88
CA LEU A 72 15.46 -4.90 -21.77
C LEU A 72 14.31 -5.91 -21.61
N GLY A 73 13.08 -5.41 -21.68
CA GLY A 73 11.88 -6.22 -21.67
C GLY A 73 10.74 -5.58 -22.44
N CYS A 74 9.63 -6.31 -22.57
CA CYS A 74 8.41 -5.86 -23.20
C CYS A 74 7.24 -6.60 -22.56
N LEU A 75 6.07 -5.97 -22.52
CA LEU A 75 4.88 -6.57 -21.90
C LEU A 75 4.30 -7.76 -22.69
N ALA A 76 4.51 -7.79 -24.01
CA ALA A 76 4.14 -8.92 -24.87
C ALA A 76 5.16 -9.08 -26.01
N ASP A 77 5.31 -10.29 -26.52
CA ASP A 77 6.35 -10.65 -27.52
C ASP A 77 6.30 -9.80 -28.80
N ARG A 78 5.12 -9.28 -29.16
CA ARG A 78 4.91 -8.43 -30.33
C ARG A 78 5.31 -6.96 -30.13
N LEU A 79 5.59 -6.54 -28.91
CA LEU A 79 5.90 -5.15 -28.56
C LEU A 79 7.41 -4.90 -28.61
N PRO A 80 7.85 -3.66 -28.87
CA PRO A 80 9.26 -3.32 -28.85
C PRO A 80 9.84 -3.51 -27.45
N LYS A 81 11.05 -4.08 -27.38
CA LYS A 81 11.81 -4.18 -26.13
C LYS A 81 12.36 -2.81 -25.72
N HIS A 82 12.29 -2.52 -24.44
CA HIS A 82 12.76 -1.26 -23.87
C HIS A 82 13.40 -1.46 -22.48
N PRO A 83 14.16 -0.47 -21.98
CA PRO A 83 14.78 -0.55 -20.65
C PRO A 83 13.76 -0.78 -19.54
N LEU A 84 14.09 -1.68 -18.61
CA LEU A 84 13.33 -1.96 -17.41
C LEU A 84 13.92 -1.21 -16.21
N ILE A 85 13.04 -0.67 -15.37
CA ILE A 85 13.45 0.01 -14.13
C ILE A 85 14.03 -1.05 -13.19
N LYS A 86 15.26 -0.86 -12.72
CA LYS A 86 16.03 -1.85 -11.93
C LYS A 86 16.01 -3.27 -12.53
N GLY A 87 15.86 -3.37 -13.84
CA GLY A 87 15.80 -4.66 -14.57
C GLY A 87 14.50 -5.46 -14.44
N GLU A 88 13.50 -5.00 -13.67
CA GLU A 88 12.34 -5.83 -13.30
C GLU A 88 10.97 -5.15 -13.47
N TYR A 89 10.91 -3.83 -13.62
CA TYR A 89 9.64 -3.11 -13.54
C TYR A 89 9.29 -2.26 -14.77
N PHE A 90 7.99 -2.16 -15.01
CA PHE A 90 7.33 -1.25 -15.96
C PHE A 90 6.65 -0.09 -15.23
N LEU A 91 6.42 1.03 -15.92
CA LEU A 91 5.50 2.08 -15.46
C LEU A 91 4.15 1.90 -16.15
N VAL A 92 3.09 1.78 -15.35
CA VAL A 92 1.72 1.53 -15.82
C VAL A 92 0.82 2.61 -15.27
N ARG A 93 -0.01 3.20 -16.12
CA ARG A 93 -0.97 4.24 -15.73
C ARG A 93 -2.02 3.67 -14.78
N ASP A 94 -2.39 4.42 -13.75
CA ASP A 94 -3.42 3.97 -12.78
C ASP A 94 -4.85 4.06 -13.32
N HIS A 95 -5.07 4.81 -14.40
CA HIS A 95 -6.38 4.96 -15.03
C HIS A 95 -6.35 4.56 -16.49
N GLU A 96 -7.32 3.73 -16.86
CA GLU A 96 -7.68 3.51 -18.26
C GLU A 96 -8.27 4.81 -18.85
N LEU A 97 -7.93 5.08 -20.10
CA LEU A 97 -8.56 6.13 -20.88
C LEU A 97 -10.05 5.79 -21.07
N ALA A 98 -10.93 6.75 -20.91
CA ALA A 98 -12.29 6.62 -21.42
C ALA A 98 -12.26 6.54 -22.96
N ASP A 99 -13.34 6.05 -23.58
CA ASP A 99 -13.50 6.06 -25.03
C ASP A 99 -13.20 7.48 -25.58
N GLY A 100 -12.06 7.64 -26.27
CA GLY A 100 -11.62 8.91 -26.86
C GLY A 100 -10.54 9.70 -26.10
N ASP A 101 -9.50 9.05 -25.59
CA ASP A 101 -8.26 9.66 -25.05
C ASP A 101 -8.42 10.61 -23.84
N SER A 102 -9.61 10.70 -23.26
CA SER A 102 -9.84 11.48 -22.03
C SER A 102 -9.74 10.57 -20.80
N PRO A 103 -9.07 10.98 -19.71
CA PRO A 103 -9.08 10.22 -18.46
C PRO A 103 -10.52 10.03 -17.96
N LYS A 104 -10.90 8.81 -17.57
CA LYS A 104 -12.17 8.59 -16.88
C LYS A 104 -12.14 9.35 -15.56
N SER A 105 -13.13 10.23 -15.32
CA SER A 105 -13.19 11.02 -14.08
C SER A 105 -13.23 10.09 -12.87
N ILE A 106 -12.33 10.30 -11.92
CA ILE A 106 -12.32 9.53 -10.67
C ILE A 106 -13.56 9.87 -9.85
N GLY A 107 -14.29 8.85 -9.42
CA GLY A 107 -15.44 9.03 -8.54
C GLY A 107 -14.96 9.42 -7.15
N LEU A 108 -15.28 10.64 -6.71
CA LEU A 108 -15.17 10.99 -5.29
C LEU A 108 -16.33 10.32 -4.55
N LEU A 109 -15.99 9.35 -3.71
CA LEU A 109 -16.95 8.64 -2.88
C LEU A 109 -17.04 9.30 -1.50
N GLN A 110 -18.21 9.21 -0.88
CA GLN A 110 -18.48 9.75 0.44
C GLN A 110 -19.25 8.73 1.28
N ALA A 111 -19.01 8.73 2.58
CA ALA A 111 -19.78 7.91 3.52
C ALA A 111 -21.27 8.31 3.47
N LYS A 112 -22.18 7.33 3.49
CA LYS A 112 -23.65 7.53 3.36
C LYS A 112 -24.32 8.22 4.56
N SER A 113 -23.55 8.85 5.44
CA SER A 113 -24.00 9.37 6.74
C SER A 113 -23.63 10.84 6.95
N TRP A 114 -23.82 11.35 8.16
CA TRP A 114 -23.37 12.67 8.59
C TRP A 114 -21.85 12.86 8.56
N ALA A 115 -21.07 11.77 8.58
CA ALA A 115 -19.62 11.83 8.70
C ALA A 115 -18.96 12.34 7.38
N PRO A 116 -18.19 13.44 7.41
CA PRO A 116 -17.48 13.98 6.25
C PRO A 116 -16.21 13.16 5.94
N VAL A 117 -16.42 11.92 5.54
CA VAL A 117 -15.38 10.98 5.14
C VAL A 117 -15.51 10.69 3.66
N TYR A 118 -14.45 10.97 2.93
CA TYR A 118 -14.35 10.89 1.48
C TYR A 118 -13.21 9.98 1.06
N TRP A 119 -13.35 9.32 -0.08
CA TRP A 119 -12.24 8.57 -0.66
C TRP A 119 -12.34 8.44 -2.17
N CYS A 120 -11.22 8.16 -2.82
CA CYS A 120 -11.15 7.93 -4.26
C CYS A 120 -9.94 7.06 -4.65
N GLY A 121 -9.93 6.60 -5.91
CA GLY A 121 -8.73 6.03 -6.56
C GLY A 121 -7.66 7.12 -6.79
N GLN A 122 -6.56 6.78 -7.46
CA GLN A 122 -5.37 7.65 -7.50
C GLN A 122 -5.59 8.89 -8.39
N PRO A 123 -5.76 10.11 -7.87
CA PRO A 123 -5.99 11.27 -8.74
C PRO A 123 -4.75 11.72 -9.51
N THR A 124 -4.96 12.37 -10.65
CA THR A 124 -3.98 13.31 -11.20
C THR A 124 -3.81 14.52 -10.28
N ALA A 125 -2.74 15.30 -10.44
CA ALA A 125 -2.57 16.50 -9.62
C ALA A 125 -3.70 17.52 -9.82
N ARG A 126 -4.22 17.67 -11.04
CA ARG A 126 -5.37 18.54 -11.35
C ARG A 126 -6.66 18.04 -10.72
N GLU A 127 -6.92 16.73 -10.79
CA GLU A 127 -8.09 16.12 -10.15
C GLU A 127 -8.04 16.27 -8.64
N LEU A 128 -6.89 15.97 -8.02
CA LEU A 128 -6.68 16.13 -6.58
C LEU A 128 -6.94 17.58 -6.15
N SER A 129 -6.40 18.54 -6.90
CA SER A 129 -6.62 19.97 -6.65
C SER A 129 -8.11 20.34 -6.77
N SER A 130 -8.84 19.74 -7.70
CA SER A 130 -10.27 19.99 -7.91
C SER A 130 -11.12 19.40 -6.79
N ILE A 131 -10.78 18.18 -6.33
CA ILE A 131 -11.42 17.52 -5.19
C ILE A 131 -11.22 18.36 -3.92
N VAL A 132 -9.99 18.78 -3.63
CA VAL A 132 -9.70 19.62 -2.46
C VAL A 132 -10.48 20.93 -2.51
N LYS A 133 -10.49 21.62 -3.66
CA LYS A 133 -11.28 22.85 -3.84
C LYS A 133 -12.77 22.64 -3.60
N ALA A 134 -13.32 21.49 -4.02
CA ALA A 134 -14.72 21.17 -3.75
C ALA A 134 -14.97 21.03 -2.23
N LEU A 135 -14.09 20.35 -1.51
CA LEU A 135 -14.18 20.20 -0.05
C LEU A 135 -13.92 21.53 0.70
N GLU A 136 -13.14 22.45 0.14
CA GLU A 136 -12.91 23.78 0.74
C GLU A 136 -14.15 24.67 0.71
N ASN A 137 -15.03 24.49 -0.27
CA ASN A 137 -16.29 25.22 -0.38
C ASN A 137 -17.31 24.77 0.67
N GLU A 138 -17.05 23.63 1.32
CA GLU A 138 -17.84 23.15 2.45
C GLU A 138 -17.42 23.82 3.76
N SER A 139 -18.28 23.74 4.78
CA SER A 139 -18.05 24.38 6.08
C SER A 139 -17.14 23.55 7.01
N TYR A 140 -16.07 22.98 6.49
CA TYR A 140 -15.08 22.22 7.27
C TYR A 140 -14.01 23.14 7.87
N SER A 141 -13.61 22.81 9.10
CA SER A 141 -12.54 23.53 9.80
C SER A 141 -11.16 23.21 9.22
N GLU A 142 -10.96 21.94 8.84
CA GLU A 142 -9.72 21.44 8.23
C GLU A 142 -10.04 20.21 7.37
N ILE A 143 -9.21 19.96 6.37
CA ILE A 143 -9.25 18.78 5.51
C ILE A 143 -8.00 17.96 5.80
N LEU A 144 -8.18 16.71 6.20
CA LEU A 144 -7.10 15.74 6.43
C LEU A 144 -6.98 14.84 5.21
N LEU A 145 -5.91 15.00 4.43
CA LEU A 145 -5.64 14.24 3.23
C LEU A 145 -4.66 13.11 3.50
N PHE A 146 -5.07 11.89 3.20
CA PHE A 146 -4.33 10.66 3.42
C PHE A 146 -4.02 9.96 2.10
N ASN A 147 -2.75 9.83 1.75
CA ASN A 147 -2.31 8.93 0.67
C ASN A 147 -1.98 7.55 1.27
N MET A 148 -2.76 6.52 0.91
CA MET A 148 -2.68 5.20 1.53
C MET A 148 -1.72 4.22 0.82
N ARG A 149 -0.91 4.71 -0.13
CA ARG A 149 -0.10 3.86 -1.01
C ARG A 149 1.30 3.60 -0.44
N GLU A 150 1.65 2.33 -0.34
CA GLU A 150 3.01 1.86 -0.01
C GLU A 150 3.90 1.72 -1.24
N GLU A 151 3.29 1.43 -2.39
CA GLU A 151 4.00 1.25 -3.65
C GLU A 151 4.37 2.58 -4.30
N PRO A 152 5.45 2.63 -5.09
CA PRO A 152 5.91 3.85 -5.71
C PRO A 152 5.02 4.30 -6.87
N VAL A 153 4.72 5.59 -6.87
CA VAL A 153 3.95 6.27 -7.92
C VAL A 153 4.75 7.46 -8.42
N LEU A 154 4.91 7.53 -9.74
CA LEU A 154 5.53 8.67 -10.39
C LEU A 154 4.47 9.44 -11.19
N PHE A 155 4.51 10.75 -11.15
CA PHE A 155 3.58 11.60 -11.84
C PHE A 155 4.25 12.24 -13.05
N LEU A 156 3.91 11.75 -14.24
CA LEU A 156 4.44 12.24 -15.50
C LEU A 156 3.71 13.54 -15.91
N ASN A 157 4.47 14.55 -16.29
CA ASN A 157 3.91 15.79 -16.82
C ASN A 157 3.36 15.56 -18.24
N LEU A 158 2.03 15.62 -18.40
CA LEU A 158 1.31 15.46 -19.66
C LEU A 158 0.27 16.56 -19.80
N ALA A 159 0.35 17.35 -20.88
CA ALA A 159 -0.67 18.36 -21.25
C ALA A 159 -1.16 19.23 -20.07
N ASP A 160 -0.20 19.83 -19.35
CA ASP A 160 -0.39 20.69 -18.18
C ASP A 160 -1.03 19.99 -16.96
N ASP A 161 -0.89 18.68 -16.85
CA ASP A 161 -1.26 17.89 -15.67
C ASP A 161 -0.14 16.92 -15.30
N PHE A 162 -0.19 16.43 -14.07
CA PHE A 162 0.70 15.41 -13.56
C PHE A 162 -0.08 14.12 -13.38
N VAL A 163 0.15 13.17 -14.30
CA VAL A 163 -0.60 11.93 -14.46
C VAL A 163 0.12 10.78 -13.74
N PRO A 164 -0.55 10.01 -12.88
CA PRO A 164 0.07 8.97 -12.07
C PRO A 164 0.37 7.69 -12.87
N TYR A 165 1.58 7.18 -12.70
CA TYR A 165 2.06 5.90 -13.19
C TYR A 165 2.68 5.10 -12.04
N THR A 166 2.19 3.89 -11.85
CA THR A 166 2.64 2.96 -10.82
C THR A 166 3.67 2.01 -11.39
N ILE A 167 4.70 1.69 -10.61
CA ILE A 167 5.62 0.62 -11.00
C ILE A 167 4.97 -0.76 -10.85
N LYS A 168 5.10 -1.60 -11.87
CA LYS A 168 4.53 -2.95 -11.88
C LYS A 168 5.59 -4.00 -12.25
N PRO A 169 5.64 -5.16 -11.56
CA PRO A 169 6.55 -6.25 -11.91
C PRO A 169 6.31 -6.77 -13.32
N ARG A 170 7.38 -7.02 -14.07
CA ARG A 170 7.28 -7.51 -15.46
C ARG A 170 6.58 -8.86 -15.61
N HIS A 171 6.57 -9.66 -14.54
CA HIS A 171 5.97 -11.00 -14.54
C HIS A 171 4.49 -11.00 -14.16
N ASN A 172 4.03 -9.98 -13.42
CA ASN A 172 2.65 -9.89 -12.97
C ASN A 172 2.25 -8.42 -12.72
N LEU A 173 1.49 -7.85 -13.67
CA LEU A 173 1.04 -6.46 -13.56
C LEU A 173 -0.04 -6.22 -12.49
N ARG A 174 -0.65 -7.29 -11.96
CA ARG A 174 -1.64 -7.19 -10.87
C ARG A 174 -0.98 -7.01 -9.51
N ASP A 175 0.31 -7.30 -9.41
CA ASP A 175 1.05 -7.17 -8.16
C ASP A 175 1.47 -5.72 -7.93
N CYS A 176 1.53 -5.33 -6.66
CA CYS A 176 2.19 -4.11 -6.24
C CYS A 176 3.60 -4.40 -5.77
N VAL A 177 4.52 -3.51 -6.11
CA VAL A 177 5.90 -3.60 -5.60
C VAL A 177 5.88 -3.14 -4.15
N LEU A 178 6.24 -4.05 -3.24
CA LEU A 178 6.39 -3.74 -1.81
C LEU A 178 7.75 -3.09 -1.60
N THR A 179 7.77 -1.80 -1.22
CA THR A 179 9.02 -1.00 -1.30
C THR A 179 9.42 -0.27 -0.01
N GLY A 180 8.53 -0.22 0.97
CA GLY A 180 8.81 0.32 2.30
C GLY A 180 7.67 0.00 3.27
N ARG A 181 7.99 -0.29 4.53
CA ARG A 181 6.97 -0.57 5.56
C ARG A 181 6.45 0.69 6.26
N VAL A 182 7.13 1.82 6.02
CA VAL A 182 6.84 3.13 6.62
C VAL A 182 7.10 4.24 5.59
N MET A 183 6.46 5.40 5.80
CA MET A 183 6.51 6.57 4.92
C MET A 183 7.91 6.91 4.39
N LYS A 184 8.91 7.06 5.28
CA LYS A 184 10.27 7.48 4.88
C LYS A 184 10.93 6.51 3.90
N GLU A 185 10.67 5.22 4.04
CA GLU A 185 11.21 4.20 3.14
C GLU A 185 10.52 4.25 1.78
N ALA A 186 9.19 4.40 1.79
CA ALA A 186 8.41 4.52 0.56
C ALA A 186 8.81 5.76 -0.25
N ASP A 187 8.97 6.92 0.39
CA ASP A 187 9.37 8.17 -0.27
C ASP A 187 10.79 8.09 -0.83
N LEU A 188 11.74 7.52 -0.07
CA LEU A 188 13.10 7.31 -0.54
C LEU A 188 13.16 6.33 -1.72
N PHE A 189 12.37 5.27 -1.67
CA PHE A 189 12.32 4.30 -2.75
C PHE A 189 11.69 4.91 -4.00
N GLU A 190 10.62 5.68 -3.87
CA GLU A 190 9.98 6.39 -4.98
C GLU A 190 10.93 7.41 -5.64
N ALA A 191 11.69 8.17 -4.84
CA ALA A 191 12.75 9.04 -5.34
C ALA A 191 13.88 8.27 -6.07
N THR A 192 14.25 7.09 -5.54
CA THR A 192 15.26 6.21 -6.18
C THR A 192 14.76 5.69 -7.53
N ILE A 193 13.48 5.34 -7.61
CA ILE A 193 12.83 4.89 -8.85
C ILE A 193 12.80 6.03 -9.87
N ARG A 194 12.41 7.24 -9.47
CA ARG A 194 12.49 8.44 -10.33
C ARG A 194 13.90 8.62 -10.88
N HIS A 195 14.91 8.58 -10.01
CA HIS A 195 16.31 8.73 -10.42
C HIS A 195 16.72 7.66 -11.45
N ASN A 196 16.32 6.41 -11.24
CA ASN A 196 16.60 5.33 -12.20
C ASN A 196 15.92 5.56 -13.55
N VAL A 197 14.67 6.01 -13.56
CA VAL A 197 13.93 6.34 -14.79
C VAL A 197 14.63 7.46 -15.58
N ILE A 198 15.01 8.55 -14.91
CA ILE A 198 15.71 9.67 -15.54
C ILE A 198 17.07 9.20 -16.09
N ALA A 199 17.85 8.44 -15.29
CA ALA A 199 19.14 7.92 -15.74
C ALA A 199 19.01 7.03 -16.99
N LEU A 200 18.01 6.14 -17.03
CA LEU A 200 17.73 5.30 -18.19
C LEU A 200 17.28 6.12 -19.41
N ALA A 201 16.48 7.16 -19.21
CA ALA A 201 16.01 8.04 -20.28
C ALA A 201 17.16 8.85 -20.89
N THR A 202 18.03 9.43 -20.05
CA THR A 202 19.18 10.25 -20.47
C THR A 202 20.37 9.44 -20.99
N ASN A 203 20.33 8.12 -20.88
CA ASN A 203 21.36 7.24 -21.44
C ASN A 203 21.35 7.30 -22.98
N LYS A 204 20.17 7.53 -23.57
CA LYS A 204 19.97 7.72 -25.00
C LYS A 204 19.95 9.21 -25.33
N ASP A 205 20.38 9.55 -26.54
CA ASP A 205 20.41 10.94 -27.02
C ASP A 205 19.00 11.55 -27.18
N ASP A 206 17.94 10.73 -27.18
CA ASP A 206 16.54 11.16 -27.34
C ASP A 206 15.89 11.64 -26.03
N ASN A 207 16.49 11.38 -24.87
CA ASN A 207 15.95 11.70 -23.54
C ASN A 207 14.51 11.20 -23.33
N GLN A 208 14.24 9.97 -23.77
CA GLN A 208 12.89 9.39 -23.76
C GLN A 208 12.78 8.16 -22.86
N PHE A 209 11.62 7.99 -22.23
CA PHE A 209 11.27 6.81 -21.45
C PHE A 209 9.91 6.22 -21.85
N TYR A 210 9.69 4.97 -21.45
CA TYR A 210 8.58 4.12 -21.91
C TYR A 210 7.54 3.93 -20.80
N PHE A 211 6.26 4.10 -21.15
CA PHE A 211 5.12 4.05 -20.24
C PHE A 211 3.98 3.25 -20.88
N TYR A 212 3.27 2.46 -20.08
CA TYR A 212 2.08 1.74 -20.52
C TYR A 212 0.84 2.49 -20.06
N ASN A 213 -0.01 2.89 -21.01
CA ASN A 213 -1.28 3.56 -20.72
C ASN A 213 -2.43 2.56 -20.57
N ASP A 214 -2.39 1.46 -21.30
CA ASP A 214 -3.36 0.37 -21.25
C ASP A 214 -2.63 -0.99 -21.20
N THR A 215 -3.06 -1.85 -20.28
CA THR A 215 -2.53 -3.21 -20.11
C THR A 215 -3.45 -4.28 -20.67
N THR A 216 -4.67 -3.90 -21.07
CA THR A 216 -5.70 -4.74 -21.69
C THR A 216 -5.60 -4.68 -23.21
N SER A 217 -5.67 -3.48 -23.80
CA SER A 217 -5.45 -3.26 -25.23
C SER A 217 -4.04 -2.72 -25.47
N LEU A 218 -3.12 -3.61 -25.84
CA LEU A 218 -1.73 -3.24 -26.12
C LEU A 218 -1.54 -2.55 -27.50
N ILE A 219 -2.56 -1.87 -28.01
CA ILE A 219 -2.50 -1.16 -29.29
C ILE A 219 -1.80 0.18 -29.05
N GLY A 220 -0.70 0.44 -29.77
CA GLY A 220 0.07 1.67 -29.61
C GLY A 220 1.02 1.68 -28.40
N GLU A 221 1.10 0.58 -27.66
CA GLU A 221 1.99 0.46 -26.49
C GLU A 221 3.40 -0.05 -26.86
N PRO A 222 4.41 0.23 -26.01
CA PRO A 222 4.44 1.27 -24.98
C PRO A 222 4.46 2.68 -25.58
N HIS A 223 3.90 3.64 -24.85
CA HIS A 223 4.05 5.06 -25.17
C HIS A 223 5.43 5.57 -24.77
N VAL A 224 5.93 6.54 -25.54
CA VAL A 224 7.25 7.13 -25.33
C VAL A 224 7.10 8.62 -25.04
N TYR A 225 7.62 9.05 -23.88
CA TYR A 225 7.53 10.43 -23.42
C TYR A 225 8.91 10.99 -23.07
N PRO A 226 9.15 12.29 -23.30
CA PRO A 226 10.40 12.94 -22.93
C PRO A 226 10.54 13.01 -21.41
N VAL A 227 11.67 12.52 -20.88
CA VAL A 227 12.02 12.55 -19.48
C VAL A 227 13.50 12.88 -19.36
N GLN A 228 13.81 14.09 -18.90
CA GLN A 228 15.20 14.56 -18.78
C GLN A 228 15.48 15.11 -17.38
N PHE A 229 14.49 15.75 -16.76
CA PHE A 229 14.63 16.43 -15.48
C PHE A 229 13.58 15.94 -14.50
N GLU A 230 13.82 16.18 -13.20
CA GLU A 230 12.86 15.83 -12.15
C GLU A 230 11.50 16.52 -12.34
N ASP A 231 11.46 17.72 -12.91
CA ASP A 231 10.23 18.45 -13.22
C ASP A 231 9.33 17.75 -14.26
N ASN A 232 9.88 16.80 -15.04
CA ASN A 232 9.07 15.99 -15.95
C ASN A 232 8.33 14.85 -15.21
N LEU A 233 8.82 14.45 -14.04
CA LEU A 233 8.40 13.23 -13.36
C LEU A 233 8.44 13.41 -11.84
N LEU A 234 7.31 13.77 -11.23
CA LEU A 234 7.25 14.07 -9.81
C LEU A 234 7.01 12.82 -8.97
N VAL A 235 7.40 12.87 -7.70
CA VAL A 235 7.01 11.86 -6.70
C VAL A 235 5.74 12.29 -5.95
N SER A 236 5.06 11.35 -5.32
CA SER A 236 3.85 11.56 -4.52
C SER A 236 4.03 12.65 -3.48
N GLU A 237 5.13 12.60 -2.72
CA GLU A 237 5.41 13.61 -1.69
C GLU A 237 5.42 15.02 -2.27
N GLU A 238 5.98 15.22 -3.47
CA GLU A 238 6.02 16.54 -4.10
C GLU A 238 4.64 17.00 -4.58
N VAL A 239 3.83 16.10 -5.14
CA VAL A 239 2.49 16.44 -5.63
C VAL A 239 1.56 16.80 -4.46
N TYR A 240 1.50 15.94 -3.45
CA TYR A 240 0.59 16.09 -2.32
C TYR A 240 1.05 17.20 -1.37
N SER A 241 2.34 17.29 -1.04
CA SER A 241 2.83 18.34 -0.13
C SER A 241 2.80 19.73 -0.75
N ARG A 242 2.93 19.88 -2.07
CA ARG A 242 2.71 21.19 -2.73
C ARG A 242 1.27 21.67 -2.59
N LEU A 243 0.30 20.76 -2.70
CA LEU A 243 -1.10 21.09 -2.51
C LEU A 243 -1.39 21.50 -1.06
N ALA A 244 -0.86 20.76 -0.09
CA ALA A 244 -0.97 21.09 1.33
C ALA A 244 -0.24 22.40 1.70
N PHE A 245 0.95 22.62 1.17
CA PHE A 245 1.71 23.86 1.39
C PHE A 245 0.96 25.10 0.91
N SER A 246 0.24 24.99 -0.20
CA SER A 246 -0.53 26.09 -0.79
C SER A 246 -1.89 26.31 -0.10
N ASN A 247 -2.28 25.44 0.84
CA ASN A 247 -3.60 25.43 1.46
C ASN A 247 -3.50 25.33 2.99
N PRO A 248 -3.74 26.42 3.74
CA PRO A 248 -3.60 26.42 5.20
C PRO A 248 -4.66 25.57 5.92
N LYS A 249 -5.75 25.16 5.25
CA LYS A 249 -6.77 24.26 5.79
C LYS A 249 -6.50 22.78 5.45
N LEU A 250 -5.45 22.46 4.71
CA LEU A 250 -5.16 21.09 4.27
C LEU A 250 -3.94 20.55 5.01
N ARG A 251 -4.11 19.41 5.69
CA ARG A 251 -2.99 18.64 6.24
C ARG A 251 -2.85 17.33 5.50
N TYR A 252 -1.65 17.09 4.99
CA TYR A 252 -1.33 15.87 4.26
C TYR A 252 -0.51 14.90 5.11
N ARG A 253 -0.80 13.60 4.95
CA ARG A 253 0.01 12.49 5.46
C ARG A 253 -0.01 11.30 4.49
N ARG A 254 1.14 10.68 4.23
CA ARG A 254 1.22 9.35 3.61
C ARG A 254 1.14 8.27 4.69
N LEU A 255 0.33 7.24 4.45
CA LEU A 255 0.19 6.04 5.25
C LEU A 255 0.45 4.82 4.36
N CYS A 256 1.50 4.05 4.63
CA CYS A 256 1.92 2.93 3.79
C CYS A 256 1.09 1.67 4.12
N PHE A 257 -0.15 1.64 3.64
CA PHE A 257 -1.03 0.48 3.86
C PHE A 257 -0.78 -0.60 2.80
N PRO A 258 -0.78 -1.88 3.19
CA PRO A 258 -0.55 -2.99 2.27
C PRO A 258 -1.73 -3.26 1.34
N LEU A 259 -1.46 -3.52 0.06
CA LEU A 259 -2.53 -3.75 -0.93
C LEU A 259 -3.40 -4.97 -0.61
N TYR A 260 -2.84 -5.99 0.04
CA TYR A 260 -3.50 -7.26 0.35
C TYR A 260 -3.34 -7.66 1.83
N ALA A 261 -3.34 -6.71 2.76
CA ALA A 261 -3.36 -7.06 4.19
C ALA A 261 -4.07 -6.00 5.05
N ALA A 262 -4.14 -6.26 6.34
CA ALA A 262 -4.51 -5.27 7.34
C ALA A 262 -3.40 -4.21 7.52
N PRO A 263 -3.74 -2.97 7.90
CA PRO A 263 -2.77 -1.94 8.21
C PRO A 263 -1.76 -2.38 9.28
N PRO A 264 -0.45 -2.11 9.11
CA PRO A 264 0.55 -2.34 10.13
C PRO A 264 0.28 -1.48 11.36
N ASP A 265 0.45 -2.05 12.56
CA ASP A 265 0.12 -1.37 13.81
C ASP A 265 0.85 -0.02 13.98
N LEU A 266 2.07 0.14 13.43
CA LEU A 266 2.83 1.40 13.46
C LEU A 266 2.23 2.48 12.55
N GLU A 267 1.70 2.10 11.38
CA GLU A 267 1.02 3.05 10.48
C GLU A 267 -0.32 3.52 11.08
N VAL A 268 -0.94 2.69 11.92
CA VAL A 268 -2.11 3.08 12.70
C VAL A 268 -1.74 4.11 13.78
N ASP A 269 -0.57 3.98 14.41
CA ASP A 269 -0.07 5.02 15.32
C ASP A 269 0.15 6.35 14.58
N HIS A 270 0.69 6.32 13.36
CA HIS A 270 0.84 7.52 12.53
C HIS A 270 -0.52 8.15 12.18
N PHE A 271 -1.54 7.34 11.86
CA PHE A 271 -2.91 7.83 11.67
C PHE A 271 -3.46 8.51 12.94
N ILE A 272 -3.32 7.86 14.11
CA ILE A 272 -3.80 8.39 15.39
C ILE A 272 -3.03 9.62 15.86
N SER A 273 -1.75 9.77 15.50
CA SER A 273 -0.97 10.97 15.86
C SER A 273 -1.64 12.27 15.41
N ILE A 274 -2.37 12.25 14.30
CA ILE A 274 -3.11 13.41 13.82
C ILE A 274 -4.26 13.77 14.77
N ALA A 275 -4.87 12.77 15.40
CA ALA A 275 -5.90 12.99 16.41
C ALA A 275 -5.34 13.44 17.76
N GLN A 276 -4.12 13.00 18.10
CA GLN A 276 -3.41 13.47 19.31
C GLN A 276 -2.92 14.91 19.17
N ASP A 277 -2.37 15.24 18.01
CA ASP A 277 -1.71 16.52 17.74
C ASP A 277 -2.69 17.62 17.31
N SER A 278 -3.96 17.29 17.10
CA SER A 278 -4.96 18.21 16.57
C SER A 278 -6.12 18.44 17.54
N PRO A 279 -6.43 19.70 17.89
CA PRO A 279 -7.59 20.01 18.71
C PRO A 279 -8.91 19.67 17.99
N LEU A 280 -8.89 19.43 16.67
CA LEU A 280 -10.06 19.04 15.87
C LEU A 280 -10.81 17.81 16.39
N PHE A 281 -10.10 16.90 17.04
CA PHE A 281 -10.69 15.69 17.60
C PHE A 281 -11.17 15.87 19.03
N THR A 282 -11.32 17.12 19.47
CA THR A 282 -12.13 17.49 20.64
C THR A 282 -13.44 18.10 20.14
N ARG A 283 -14.53 17.88 20.89
CA ARG A 283 -15.90 18.27 20.50
C ARG A 283 -16.09 19.77 20.28
N ASP A 284 -15.27 20.59 20.94
CA ASP A 284 -15.41 22.04 20.94
C ASP A 284 -14.85 22.69 19.66
N ASN A 285 -14.18 21.92 18.81
CA ASN A 285 -13.60 22.40 17.57
C ASN A 285 -14.46 22.04 16.36
N GLY A 286 -14.36 22.86 15.30
CA GLY A 286 -15.14 22.69 14.07
C GLY A 286 -14.99 21.31 13.43
N GLN A 287 -15.91 20.96 12.54
CA GLN A 287 -15.96 19.65 11.89
C GLN A 287 -14.81 19.47 10.90
N PRO A 288 -13.89 18.50 11.10
CA PRO A 288 -12.91 18.16 10.08
C PRO A 288 -13.51 17.26 9.02
N ALA A 289 -12.97 17.31 7.80
CA ALA A 289 -13.19 16.32 6.75
C ALA A 289 -11.96 15.44 6.58
N MET A 290 -12.17 14.18 6.20
CA MET A 290 -11.08 13.26 5.86
C MET A 290 -11.20 12.79 4.42
N LEU A 291 -10.11 12.86 3.67
CA LEU A 291 -10.01 12.42 2.28
C LEU A 291 -8.93 11.34 2.18
N PHE A 292 -9.31 10.15 1.74
CA PHE A 292 -8.40 9.02 1.55
C PHE A 292 -8.19 8.71 0.06
N THR A 293 -6.95 8.67 -0.40
CA THR A 293 -6.59 8.25 -1.77
C THR A 293 -5.84 6.93 -1.74
N CYS A 294 -6.07 6.06 -2.73
CA CYS A 294 -5.21 4.89 -2.97
C CYS A 294 -5.21 4.51 -4.45
N GLU A 295 -4.66 3.35 -4.85
CA GLU A 295 -4.66 2.91 -6.25
C GLU A 295 -6.07 2.84 -6.85
N ASN A 296 -7.02 2.20 -6.14
CA ASN A 296 -8.39 2.01 -6.60
C ASN A 296 -9.44 2.38 -5.53
N GLU A 297 -10.70 2.50 -5.92
CA GLU A 297 -11.77 2.98 -5.04
C GLU A 297 -12.24 1.96 -3.97
N ALA A 298 -11.80 0.69 -4.04
CA ALA A 298 -12.37 -0.42 -3.26
C ALA A 298 -11.38 -1.11 -2.30
N GLY A 299 -10.09 -0.79 -2.36
CA GLY A 299 -9.05 -1.43 -1.56
C GLY A 299 -8.77 -0.74 -0.23
N ARG A 300 -7.54 -0.24 -0.08
CA ARG A 300 -7.03 0.36 1.17
C ARG A 300 -7.74 1.65 1.57
N ALA A 301 -8.19 2.43 0.59
CA ALA A 301 -8.96 3.65 0.84
C ALA A 301 -10.28 3.36 1.57
N ASN A 302 -10.92 2.21 1.32
CA ASN A 302 -12.11 1.79 2.05
C ASN A 302 -11.79 1.53 3.54
N VAL A 303 -10.68 0.83 3.83
CA VAL A 303 -10.23 0.59 5.21
C VAL A 303 -9.92 1.92 5.92
N GLY A 304 -9.22 2.84 5.24
CA GLY A 304 -8.97 4.19 5.75
C GLY A 304 -10.26 4.97 6.03
N ALA A 305 -11.22 4.93 5.11
CA ALA A 305 -12.53 5.56 5.29
C ALA A 305 -13.29 4.99 6.50
N VAL A 306 -13.29 3.67 6.70
CA VAL A 306 -13.90 3.06 7.89
C VAL A 306 -13.17 3.50 9.16
N MET A 307 -11.83 3.56 9.17
CA MET A 307 -11.07 4.07 10.31
C MET A 307 -11.42 5.54 10.64
N GLY A 308 -11.49 6.40 9.63
CA GLY A 308 -11.90 7.80 9.78
C GLY A 308 -13.32 7.95 10.29
N TYR A 309 -14.25 7.17 9.76
CA TYR A 309 -15.65 7.13 10.20
C TYR A 309 -15.76 6.76 11.69
N LEU A 310 -15.07 5.70 12.11
CA LEU A 310 -15.07 5.26 13.49
C LEU A 310 -14.48 6.33 14.41
N LEU A 311 -13.36 6.95 14.02
CA LEU A 311 -12.74 8.03 14.78
C LEU A 311 -13.68 9.23 14.97
N LEU A 312 -14.39 9.66 13.92
CA LEU A 312 -15.39 10.73 14.03
C LEU A 312 -16.61 10.31 14.88
N THR A 313 -17.01 9.05 14.80
CA THR A 313 -18.10 8.51 15.64
C THR A 313 -17.78 8.61 17.14
N HIS A 314 -16.53 8.33 17.52
CA HIS A 314 -16.07 8.49 18.90
C HIS A 314 -15.97 9.96 19.32
N ARG A 315 -15.61 10.87 18.40
CA ARG A 315 -15.63 12.31 18.64
C ARG A 315 -17.02 12.83 18.98
N ASP A 316 -18.01 12.47 18.18
CA ASP A 316 -19.31 13.12 18.27
C ASP A 316 -20.26 12.42 19.26
N MET A 317 -19.86 11.31 19.91
CA MET A 317 -20.54 10.41 20.91
C MET A 317 -22.07 10.18 20.88
N GLU A 318 -22.90 10.99 20.21
CA GLU A 318 -24.34 10.76 20.05
C GLU A 318 -24.62 9.53 19.17
N ALA A 319 -23.71 9.21 18.26
CA ALA A 319 -23.77 7.99 17.44
C ALA A 319 -23.43 6.70 18.21
N ASN A 320 -22.76 6.78 19.38
CA ASN A 320 -22.36 5.63 20.19
C ASN A 320 -23.49 5.10 21.12
N GLN A 321 -24.60 5.82 21.27
CA GLN A 321 -25.59 5.54 22.33
C GLN A 321 -26.66 4.51 21.96
N ARG A 322 -26.74 4.06 20.71
CA ARG A 322 -27.63 2.95 20.34
C ARG A 322 -26.98 1.62 20.71
N ARG A 323 -26.85 1.36 22.02
CA ARG A 323 -26.60 0.00 22.50
C ARG A 323 -27.69 -0.89 21.93
N PRO A 324 -27.36 -1.94 21.17
CA PRO A 324 -28.38 -2.83 20.70
C PRO A 324 -28.89 -3.66 21.89
N SER A 325 -29.98 -3.23 22.52
CA SER A 325 -30.62 -3.86 23.68
C SER A 325 -31.11 -5.31 23.43
N SER A 326 -30.77 -5.91 22.30
CA SER A 326 -31.26 -7.22 21.84
C SER A 326 -30.39 -7.94 20.81
N VAL A 327 -29.10 -7.59 20.64
CA VAL A 327 -28.25 -8.30 19.65
C VAL A 327 -28.07 -9.77 20.03
N THR A 328 -27.76 -10.08 21.30
CA THR A 328 -27.52 -11.46 21.75
C THR A 328 -28.75 -12.37 21.56
N SER A 329 -29.94 -11.86 21.86
CA SER A 329 -31.18 -12.64 21.69
C SER A 329 -31.58 -12.82 20.23
N ARG A 330 -31.23 -11.88 19.34
CA ARG A 330 -31.39 -12.03 17.88
C ARG A 330 -30.42 -13.05 17.30
N LEU A 331 -29.15 -13.03 17.71
CA LEU A 331 -28.12 -13.95 17.22
C LEU A 331 -28.48 -15.42 17.51
N ASN A 332 -29.02 -15.70 18.69
CA ASN A 332 -29.43 -17.07 19.08
C ASN A 332 -30.55 -17.67 18.20
N ARG A 333 -31.21 -16.88 17.35
CA ARG A 333 -32.27 -17.35 16.43
C ARG A 333 -31.80 -17.56 15.00
N LEU A 334 -30.57 -17.18 14.67
CA LEU A 334 -30.03 -17.29 13.32
C LEU A 334 -29.46 -18.69 13.07
N SER A 335 -29.58 -19.18 11.84
CA SER A 335 -28.81 -20.35 11.40
C SER A 335 -27.32 -20.00 11.33
N ILE A 336 -26.45 -21.02 11.31
CA ILE A 336 -25.00 -20.82 11.13
C ILE A 336 -24.72 -20.00 9.85
N ASP A 337 -25.46 -20.28 8.78
CA ASP A 337 -25.34 -19.60 7.49
C ASP A 337 -25.67 -18.10 7.60
N GLN A 338 -26.80 -17.79 8.23
CA GLN A 338 -27.23 -16.40 8.48
C GLN A 338 -26.27 -15.65 9.41
N MET A 339 -25.67 -16.34 10.37
CA MET A 339 -24.61 -15.76 11.21
C MET A 339 -23.38 -15.41 10.37
N GLN A 340 -22.94 -16.30 9.48
CA GLN A 340 -21.80 -16.05 8.59
C GLN A 340 -22.06 -14.93 7.60
N GLU A 341 -23.26 -14.84 7.02
CA GLU A 341 -23.69 -13.73 6.16
C GLU A 341 -23.62 -12.38 6.90
N GLN A 342 -23.91 -12.36 8.20
CA GLN A 342 -23.75 -11.18 9.07
C GLN A 342 -22.30 -10.95 9.56
N GLY A 343 -21.34 -11.71 9.06
CA GLY A 343 -19.92 -11.58 9.39
C GLY A 343 -19.50 -12.24 10.71
N PHE A 344 -20.32 -13.12 11.30
CA PHE A 344 -19.93 -13.91 12.48
C PHE A 344 -19.16 -15.17 12.08
N PHE A 345 -18.00 -14.99 11.44
CA PHE A 345 -17.04 -16.06 11.18
C PHE A 345 -16.42 -16.55 12.49
N TRP A 346 -15.93 -17.79 12.52
CA TRP A 346 -15.36 -18.39 13.73
C TRP A 346 -14.27 -17.52 14.36
N ALA A 347 -13.34 -17.01 13.56
CA ALA A 347 -12.26 -16.14 14.03
C ALA A 347 -12.77 -14.81 14.59
N VAL A 348 -13.80 -14.24 13.95
CA VAL A 348 -14.46 -13.02 14.42
C VAL A 348 -15.20 -13.27 15.73
N GLN A 349 -15.89 -14.40 15.87
CA GLN A 349 -16.56 -14.78 17.11
C GLN A 349 -15.57 -14.94 18.27
N LYS A 350 -14.41 -15.57 18.02
CA LYS A 350 -13.32 -15.68 19.02
C LYS A 350 -12.78 -14.31 19.42
N LEU A 351 -12.54 -13.44 18.44
CA LEU A 351 -12.05 -12.09 18.69
C LEU A 351 -13.07 -11.27 19.51
N VAL A 352 -14.33 -11.28 19.10
CA VAL A 352 -15.43 -10.58 19.78
C VAL A 352 -15.61 -11.07 21.21
N ALA A 353 -15.46 -12.35 21.48
CA ALA A 353 -15.55 -12.91 22.82
C ALA A 353 -14.38 -12.46 23.73
N ALA A 354 -13.23 -12.12 23.16
CA ALA A 354 -12.06 -11.64 23.90
C ALA A 354 -12.11 -10.11 24.18
N ILE A 355 -12.95 -9.37 23.45
CA ILE A 355 -13.06 -7.91 23.59
C ILE A 355 -14.19 -7.55 24.57
N LYS A 356 -13.90 -6.63 25.50
CA LYS A 356 -14.92 -6.05 26.39
C LYS A 356 -15.99 -5.33 25.54
N ASP A 357 -17.26 -5.69 25.74
CA ASP A 357 -18.38 -5.20 24.91
C ASP A 357 -18.21 -5.50 23.41
N GLY A 358 -17.52 -6.61 23.08
CA GLY A 358 -17.11 -6.93 21.71
C GLY A 358 -18.24 -7.03 20.69
N LEU A 359 -19.46 -7.44 21.11
CA LEU A 359 -20.63 -7.47 20.21
C LEU A 359 -21.03 -6.06 19.75
N ASN A 360 -20.97 -5.08 20.65
CA ASN A 360 -21.26 -3.70 20.34
C ASN A 360 -20.12 -3.08 19.50
N ILE A 361 -18.86 -3.37 19.84
CA ILE A 361 -17.70 -2.97 19.04
C ILE A 361 -17.80 -3.48 17.60
N LYS A 362 -18.11 -4.76 17.41
CA LYS A 362 -18.35 -5.34 16.07
C LYS A 362 -19.52 -4.63 15.37
N HIS A 363 -20.63 -4.41 16.08
CA HIS A 363 -21.80 -3.77 15.48
C HIS A 363 -21.49 -2.36 14.95
N GLN A 364 -20.73 -1.56 15.70
CA GLN A 364 -20.26 -0.24 15.26
C GLN A 364 -19.37 -0.34 14.01
N VAL A 365 -18.49 -1.34 13.95
CA VAL A 365 -17.65 -1.60 12.77
C VAL A 365 -18.50 -2.01 11.57
N ASP A 366 -19.48 -2.89 11.75
CA ASP A 366 -20.39 -3.31 10.68
C ASP A 366 -21.14 -2.10 10.11
N MET A 367 -21.64 -1.22 10.99
CA MET A 367 -22.30 0.03 10.57
C MET A 367 -21.34 0.95 9.83
N ALA A 368 -20.09 1.10 10.29
CA ALA A 368 -19.11 1.93 9.61
C ALA A 368 -18.77 1.36 8.22
N ILE A 369 -18.60 0.04 8.10
CA ILE A 369 -18.41 -0.64 6.81
C ILE A 369 -19.61 -0.38 5.89
N ASP A 370 -20.84 -0.50 6.38
CA ASP A 370 -22.05 -0.31 5.56
C ASP A 370 -22.19 1.14 5.07
N ASN A 371 -21.79 2.11 5.89
CA ASN A 371 -21.80 3.52 5.50
C ASN A 371 -20.65 3.89 4.56
N CYS A 372 -19.51 3.19 4.63
CA CYS A 372 -18.35 3.43 3.77
C CYS A 372 -18.26 2.46 2.57
N CYS A 373 -19.22 1.54 2.38
CA CYS A 373 -19.27 0.67 1.21
C CYS A 373 -20.16 1.27 0.12
N THR A 374 -19.57 1.52 -1.05
CA THR A 374 -20.28 1.96 -2.27
C THR A 374 -20.37 0.81 -3.28
N SER A 375 -19.26 0.09 -3.51
CA SER A 375 -19.18 -1.02 -4.47
C SER A 375 -18.77 -2.36 -3.85
N LEU A 376 -18.06 -2.35 -2.72
CA LEU A 376 -17.50 -3.54 -2.09
C LEU A 376 -17.68 -3.53 -0.57
N ASN A 377 -18.30 -4.59 -0.02
CA ASN A 377 -18.47 -4.78 1.42
C ASN A 377 -17.57 -5.94 1.90
N ILE A 378 -16.69 -5.66 2.86
CA ILE A 378 -15.69 -6.62 3.36
C ILE A 378 -16.35 -7.91 3.85
N ARG A 379 -17.50 -7.83 4.55
CA ARG A 379 -18.17 -9.01 5.11
C ARG A 379 -18.76 -9.89 4.01
N THR A 380 -19.35 -9.26 2.99
CA THR A 380 -19.90 -9.95 1.82
C THR A 380 -18.80 -10.66 1.05
N VAL A 381 -17.64 -10.02 0.81
CA VAL A 381 -16.52 -10.65 0.09
C VAL A 381 -16.00 -11.88 0.84
N ILE A 382 -15.85 -11.82 2.17
CA ILE A 382 -15.43 -12.98 2.96
C ILE A 382 -16.45 -14.12 2.82
N TYR A 383 -17.74 -13.81 3.00
CA TYR A 383 -18.82 -14.78 2.94
C TYR A 383 -18.94 -15.45 1.56
N GLU A 384 -18.99 -14.65 0.49
CA GLU A 384 -19.12 -15.15 -0.89
C GLU A 384 -17.89 -15.95 -1.33
N THR A 385 -16.69 -15.48 -0.99
CA THR A 385 -15.46 -16.21 -1.32
C THR A 385 -15.39 -17.55 -0.59
N LYS A 386 -15.78 -17.58 0.69
CA LYS A 386 -15.93 -18.82 1.46
C LYS A 386 -16.95 -19.77 0.81
N LYS A 387 -18.15 -19.28 0.50
CA LYS A 387 -19.20 -20.07 -0.16
C LYS A 387 -18.76 -20.63 -1.51
N ALA A 388 -18.07 -19.82 -2.31
CA ALA A 388 -17.54 -20.23 -3.59
C ALA A 388 -16.47 -21.32 -3.45
N MET A 389 -15.72 -21.36 -2.35
CA MET A 389 -14.77 -22.45 -2.05
C MET A 389 -15.46 -23.72 -1.53
N GLU A 390 -16.48 -23.58 -0.67
CA GLU A 390 -17.24 -24.71 -0.12
C GLU A 390 -18.11 -25.42 -1.18
N ALA A 391 -18.55 -24.69 -2.21
CA ALA A 391 -19.35 -25.23 -3.31
C ALA A 391 -18.53 -25.99 -4.36
N LEU A 392 -17.20 -26.06 -4.23
CA LEU A 392 -16.34 -26.75 -5.20
C LEU A 392 -16.53 -28.27 -5.08
N PRO A 393 -16.77 -29.00 -6.20
CA PRO A 393 -16.92 -30.45 -6.15
C PRO A 393 -15.61 -31.14 -5.74
N GLU A 394 -15.69 -32.11 -4.81
CA GLU A 394 -14.52 -32.87 -4.30
C GLU A 394 -13.72 -33.60 -5.40
N GLN A 395 -14.31 -33.87 -6.57
CA GLN A 395 -13.71 -34.65 -7.64
C GLN A 395 -13.31 -33.86 -8.89
N GLN A 396 -13.42 -32.53 -8.87
CA GLN A 396 -13.01 -31.73 -10.02
C GLN A 396 -11.52 -31.39 -9.91
N PRO A 397 -10.69 -31.67 -10.94
CA PRO A 397 -9.30 -31.22 -10.97
C PRO A 397 -9.29 -29.70 -11.19
N LEU A 398 -9.44 -28.95 -10.10
CA LEU A 398 -9.26 -27.51 -10.11
C LEU A 398 -7.78 -27.19 -10.11
N ASN A 399 -7.42 -26.11 -10.79
CA ASN A 399 -6.08 -25.54 -10.72
C ASN A 399 -5.81 -25.15 -9.25
N PRO A 400 -4.85 -25.76 -8.54
CA PRO A 400 -4.55 -25.46 -7.14
C PRO A 400 -4.30 -23.96 -6.90
N SER A 401 -3.72 -23.26 -7.89
CA SER A 401 -3.49 -21.80 -7.87
C SER A 401 -4.78 -21.01 -7.66
N ALA A 402 -5.88 -21.38 -8.32
CA ALA A 402 -7.13 -20.63 -8.24
C ALA A 402 -7.83 -20.77 -6.88
N ILE A 403 -7.64 -21.91 -6.20
CA ILE A 403 -8.15 -22.14 -4.84
C ILE A 403 -7.29 -21.34 -3.85
N GLU A 404 -5.97 -21.37 -4.02
CA GLU A 404 -5.02 -20.61 -3.20
C GLU A 404 -5.25 -19.09 -3.31
N GLU A 405 -5.51 -18.58 -4.51
CA GLU A 405 -5.85 -17.17 -4.74
C GLU A 405 -7.14 -16.77 -4.01
N LYS A 406 -8.21 -17.57 -4.11
CA LYS A 406 -9.47 -17.30 -3.39
C LYS A 406 -9.30 -17.39 -1.88
N TYR A 407 -8.54 -18.38 -1.40
CA TYR A 407 -8.25 -18.53 0.01
C TYR A 407 -7.48 -17.33 0.55
N THR A 408 -6.44 -16.90 -0.16
CA THR A 408 -5.63 -15.70 0.16
C THR A 408 -6.53 -14.47 0.22
N LEU A 409 -7.34 -14.23 -0.81
CA LEU A 409 -8.30 -13.13 -0.85
C LEU A 409 -9.24 -13.13 0.37
N CYS A 410 -9.77 -14.30 0.73
CA CYS A 410 -10.66 -14.45 1.89
C CYS A 410 -9.92 -14.12 3.20
N CYS A 411 -8.70 -14.62 3.38
CA CYS A 411 -7.85 -14.33 4.52
C CYS A 411 -7.50 -12.83 4.62
N ASP A 412 -7.21 -12.17 3.50
CA ASP A 412 -6.84 -10.75 3.47
C ASP A 412 -8.00 -9.86 3.93
N TYR A 413 -9.21 -10.12 3.42
CA TYR A 413 -10.41 -9.40 3.86
C TYR A 413 -10.79 -9.71 5.30
N LEU A 414 -10.66 -10.96 5.74
CA LEU A 414 -10.90 -11.33 7.13
C LEU A 414 -9.90 -10.65 8.07
N SER A 415 -8.63 -10.59 7.69
CA SER A 415 -7.57 -9.89 8.43
C SER A 415 -7.90 -8.41 8.60
N ARG A 416 -8.36 -7.74 7.53
CA ARG A 416 -8.83 -6.34 7.58
C ARG A 416 -10.03 -6.16 8.49
N TYR A 417 -11.01 -7.06 8.40
CA TYR A 417 -12.21 -6.97 9.22
C TYR A 417 -11.89 -7.13 10.72
N MET A 418 -11.07 -8.13 11.06
CA MET A 418 -10.59 -8.33 12.42
C MET A 418 -9.76 -7.16 12.93
N PHE A 419 -8.92 -6.58 12.06
CA PHE A 419 -8.19 -5.35 12.37
C PHE A 419 -9.14 -4.20 12.71
N LEU A 420 -10.19 -3.96 11.91
CA LEU A 420 -11.15 -2.87 12.16
C LEU A 420 -11.89 -3.06 13.49
N ILE A 421 -12.21 -4.30 13.86
CA ILE A 421 -12.78 -4.65 15.17
C ILE A 421 -11.81 -4.30 16.29
N CYS A 422 -10.54 -4.70 16.17
CA CYS A 422 -9.51 -4.35 17.14
C CYS A 422 -9.27 -2.83 17.22
N PHE A 423 -9.27 -2.15 16.08
CA PHE A 423 -9.10 -0.70 16.01
C PHE A 423 -10.24 0.02 16.74
N ASN A 424 -11.49 -0.39 16.53
CA ASN A 424 -12.60 0.21 17.25
C ASN A 424 -12.59 -0.13 18.76
N ALA A 425 -12.14 -1.33 19.15
CA ALA A 425 -11.90 -1.66 20.55
C ALA A 425 -10.83 -0.74 21.18
N TYR A 426 -9.76 -0.46 20.43
CA TYR A 426 -8.74 0.51 20.82
C TYR A 426 -9.31 1.91 20.98
N LEU A 427 -10.12 2.40 20.03
CA LEU A 427 -10.76 3.71 20.15
C LEU A 427 -11.65 3.77 21.40
N ALA A 428 -12.45 2.75 21.66
CA ALA A 428 -13.31 2.68 22.84
C ALA A 428 -12.53 2.71 24.17
N ASP A 429 -11.28 2.23 24.19
CA ASP A 429 -10.42 2.23 25.37
C ASP A 429 -9.57 3.51 25.50
N GLN A 430 -9.09 4.05 24.37
CA GLN A 430 -8.06 5.08 24.35
C GLN A 430 -8.55 6.49 24.01
N TYR A 431 -9.75 6.64 23.41
CA TYR A 431 -10.24 7.94 22.96
C TYR A 431 -10.43 8.94 24.12
N GLU A 432 -11.15 8.57 25.19
CA GLU A 432 -11.38 9.46 26.35
C GLU A 432 -10.10 9.82 27.11
N VAL A 433 -9.11 8.92 27.09
CA VAL A 433 -7.78 9.15 27.68
C VAL A 433 -6.79 9.77 26.70
N HIS A 434 -7.27 10.33 25.58
CA HIS A 434 -6.48 11.07 24.59
C HIS A 434 -5.30 10.26 24.04
N PHE A 435 -5.54 8.99 23.74
CA PHE A 435 -4.57 8.08 23.14
C PHE A 435 -3.23 8.00 23.89
N ARG A 436 -3.24 7.99 25.23
CA ARG A 436 -2.03 7.83 26.07
C ARG A 436 -1.17 6.63 25.68
N LEU A 437 -1.79 5.60 25.12
CA LEU A 437 -1.10 4.49 24.49
C LEU A 437 -1.44 4.52 22.99
N GLY A 438 -0.43 4.49 22.13
CA GLY A 438 -0.62 4.20 20.72
C GLY A 438 -1.19 2.79 20.50
N PHE A 439 -1.79 2.56 19.34
CA PHE A 439 -2.37 1.29 18.93
C PHE A 439 -1.35 0.14 18.98
N SER A 440 -0.12 0.33 18.50
CA SER A 440 0.91 -0.73 18.54
C SER A 440 1.21 -1.19 19.98
N LYS A 441 1.37 -0.24 20.90
CA LYS A 441 1.61 -0.51 22.31
C LYS A 441 0.36 -1.09 22.99
N TRP A 442 -0.82 -0.63 22.63
CA TRP A 442 -2.08 -1.16 23.13
C TRP A 442 -2.27 -2.63 22.70
N MET A 443 -1.99 -2.95 21.43
CA MET A 443 -2.04 -4.32 20.90
C MET A 443 -1.06 -5.23 21.64
N SER A 444 0.16 -4.74 21.94
CA SER A 444 1.14 -5.53 22.69
C SER A 444 0.70 -5.88 24.13
N ARG A 445 -0.24 -5.10 24.70
CA ARG A 445 -0.83 -5.38 26.03
C ARG A 445 -2.03 -6.31 25.98
N HIS A 446 -2.49 -6.67 24.78
CA HIS A 446 -3.60 -7.60 24.54
C HIS A 446 -3.10 -8.79 23.71
N PRO A 447 -2.18 -9.60 24.25
CA PRO A 447 -1.56 -10.71 23.52
C PRO A 447 -2.59 -11.75 23.03
N GLU A 448 -3.72 -11.89 23.70
CA GLU A 448 -4.85 -12.71 23.26
C GLU A 448 -5.46 -12.24 21.93
N LEU A 449 -5.62 -10.92 21.74
CA LEU A 449 -6.14 -10.35 20.49
C LEU A 449 -5.11 -10.52 19.37
N ASN A 450 -3.84 -10.29 19.68
CA ASN A 450 -2.76 -10.47 18.72
C ASN A 450 -2.61 -11.94 18.31
N HIS A 451 -2.70 -12.88 19.25
CA HIS A 451 -2.67 -14.31 18.97
C HIS A 451 -3.81 -14.73 18.03
N ILE A 452 -5.03 -14.23 18.28
CA ILE A 452 -6.19 -14.49 17.41
C ILE A 452 -5.98 -13.91 16.00
N ARG A 453 -5.40 -12.71 15.86
CA ARG A 453 -5.00 -12.14 14.55
C ARG A 453 -3.91 -12.98 13.86
N CYS A 454 -2.92 -13.48 14.60
CA CYS A 454 -1.79 -14.23 14.05
C CYS A 454 -2.15 -15.66 13.61
N ILE A 455 -3.02 -16.37 14.32
CA ILE A 455 -3.51 -17.71 13.89
C ILE A 455 -4.06 -17.64 12.46
N MET A 456 -4.66 -16.51 12.10
CA MET A 456 -5.27 -16.26 10.80
C MET A 456 -4.28 -15.84 9.71
N ALA A 457 -3.11 -15.30 10.09
CA ALA A 457 -2.09 -14.77 9.19
C ALA A 457 -1.11 -15.83 8.68
N LEU A 458 -1.32 -17.11 8.99
CA LEU A 458 -0.53 -18.20 8.45
C LEU A 458 -1.18 -18.73 7.16
N PRO A 459 -0.67 -18.36 5.97
CA PRO A 459 -0.88 -19.19 4.79
C PRO A 459 -0.14 -20.48 5.07
N VAL A 460 -0.85 -21.49 5.55
CA VAL A 460 -0.21 -22.78 5.81
C VAL A 460 0.03 -23.41 4.44
N TYR A 461 1.25 -23.20 3.92
CA TYR A 461 1.78 -23.80 2.69
C TYR A 461 1.71 -25.34 2.66
N ASN A 462 1.36 -25.98 3.79
CA ASN A 462 1.18 -27.43 3.93
C ASN A 462 -0.28 -27.85 4.25
N THR A 463 -1.27 -26.97 4.13
CA THR A 463 -2.67 -27.35 4.38
C THR A 463 -3.22 -28.10 3.19
N SER A 464 -3.69 -29.34 3.42
CA SER A 464 -4.37 -30.15 2.42
C SER A 464 -5.47 -29.35 1.74
N LEU A 465 -5.62 -29.50 0.41
CA LEU A 465 -6.70 -28.86 -0.37
C LEU A 465 -8.09 -29.11 0.24
N SER A 466 -8.28 -30.27 0.88
CA SER A 466 -9.51 -30.64 1.62
C SER A 466 -9.73 -29.85 2.92
N LEU A 467 -8.67 -29.34 3.55
CA LEU A 467 -8.75 -28.49 4.74
C LEU A 467 -8.94 -27.01 4.34
N LEU A 468 -8.40 -26.60 3.19
CA LEU A 468 -8.68 -25.30 2.56
C LEU A 468 -10.14 -25.21 2.10
N SER A 469 -10.68 -26.27 1.48
CA SER A 469 -12.07 -26.32 1.03
C SER A 469 -13.09 -26.55 2.15
N SER A 470 -12.73 -27.29 3.22
CA SER A 470 -13.62 -27.50 4.37
C SER A 470 -13.61 -26.39 5.42
N GLY A 471 -12.75 -25.37 5.27
CA GLY A 471 -12.75 -24.16 6.11
C GLY A 471 -12.40 -24.36 7.59
N ARG A 472 -12.02 -25.58 8.01
CA ARG A 472 -11.93 -25.98 9.43
C ARG A 472 -10.84 -25.27 10.25
N HIS A 473 -9.92 -24.54 9.62
CA HIS A 473 -8.84 -23.85 10.31
C HIS A 473 -9.00 -22.32 10.41
N CYS A 474 -9.86 -21.69 9.60
CA CYS A 474 -9.82 -20.22 9.44
C CYS A 474 -11.17 -19.49 9.44
N LEU A 475 -12.31 -20.14 9.15
CA LEU A 475 -13.56 -19.41 8.83
C LEU A 475 -14.82 -19.95 9.51
#